data_AF-A0A2Y9E965-F1
#
_entry.id   AF-A0A2Y9E965-F1
#
_cell.length_a   1.000
_cell.length_b   1.000
_cell.length_c   1.000
_cell.angle_alpha   90.00
_cell.angle_beta   90.00
_cell.angle_gamma   90.00
#
_symmetry.space_group_name_H-M   'P 1'
#
loop_
_entity.id
_entity.type
_entity.pdbx_description
1 polymer ?
#
loop_
_entity_poly.entity_id
_entity_poly.type
_entity_poly.pdbx_seq_one_letter_code
_entity_poly.pdbx_strand_id
1 'polypeptide(L)'
;MCGASSPQAPDGSWQLLKLAQDLVQNGECADGFDSPIPGIQALTCQKGTLNSVYNATELPLRWTTGQEDCEEGWGCQDTLMLIHNGPQVNVVITKGCTQAEDQEARVTEHRAGPGLSIISYTHVCRKANLCNDLANSVPLWTPSSTAPEGTQCPTCLSRDECKESGTELPCPAGLRHCYNGILLLNGGGISTSLRVQGCMAQGGCNLLNGTQEIGPIRVREKCNPKGESYTQEKRPCPVLQPWGVTLLLSFAI
;
A
#
# COMPACT_ATOMS: atom_id res chain seq x y z
N MET A 1 -77.19 -0.16 -36.21
CA MET A 1 -77.97 0.93 -35.58
C MET A 1 -77.32 1.29 -34.26
N CYS A 2 -77.05 2.59 -34.05
CA CYS A 2 -76.79 3.34 -32.80
C CYS A 2 -75.72 2.77 -31.83
N GLY A 3 -74.57 3.42 -31.61
CA GLY A 3 -74.37 4.62 -30.77
C GLY A 3 -73.40 4.18 -29.63
N ALA A 4 -72.41 4.93 -29.13
CA ALA A 4 -72.41 6.31 -28.69
C ALA A 4 -70.97 6.85 -28.52
N SER A 5 -70.92 8.12 -28.13
CA SER A 5 -69.87 9.15 -28.16
C SER A 5 -68.81 9.16 -27.03
N SER A 6 -67.74 9.91 -27.34
CA SER A 6 -66.54 10.42 -26.61
C SER A 6 -66.70 10.87 -25.13
N PRO A 7 -65.60 11.06 -24.35
CA PRO A 7 -64.93 12.38 -24.28
C PRO A 7 -63.38 12.39 -24.15
N GLN A 8 -62.83 13.61 -24.20
CA GLN A 8 -61.45 14.10 -24.44
C GLN A 8 -60.34 13.95 -23.35
N ALA A 9 -59.07 13.95 -23.86
CA ALA A 9 -57.79 14.62 -23.45
C ALA A 9 -57.17 14.35 -22.04
N PRO A 10 -55.83 14.48 -21.76
CA PRO A 10 -54.85 15.48 -22.27
C PRO A 10 -53.45 14.93 -22.69
N ASP A 11 -52.78 15.53 -23.69
CA ASP A 11 -51.72 16.57 -23.63
C ASP A 11 -50.29 16.05 -23.34
N GLY A 12 -49.34 16.35 -24.24
CA GLY A 12 -47.89 16.26 -23.98
C GLY A 12 -47.03 15.34 -24.87
N SER A 13 -47.58 14.34 -25.58
CA SER A 13 -46.75 13.29 -26.20
C SER A 13 -46.17 13.62 -27.59
N TRP A 14 -46.68 14.64 -28.29
CA TRP A 14 -46.31 14.91 -29.70
C TRP A 14 -45.29 16.05 -29.91
N GLN A 15 -44.84 16.73 -28.85
CA GLN A 15 -43.80 17.77 -28.97
C GLN A 15 -42.37 17.20 -28.91
N LEU A 16 -42.15 16.07 -28.23
CA LEU A 16 -40.82 15.45 -28.15
C LEU A 16 -40.42 14.70 -29.42
N LEU A 17 -41.39 14.13 -30.15
CA LEU A 17 -41.12 13.43 -31.41
C LEU A 17 -40.77 14.38 -32.56
N LYS A 18 -41.21 15.65 -32.52
CA LYS A 18 -40.88 16.66 -33.53
C LYS A 18 -39.46 17.23 -33.39
N LEU A 19 -38.94 17.35 -32.17
CA LEU A 19 -37.55 17.80 -31.96
C LEU A 19 -36.50 16.74 -32.37
N ALA A 20 -36.88 15.46 -32.38
CA ALA A 20 -35.98 14.38 -32.77
C ALA A 20 -35.85 14.18 -34.30
N GLN A 21 -36.75 14.74 -35.11
CA GLN A 21 -36.71 14.59 -36.57
C GLN A 21 -36.11 15.77 -37.33
N ASP A 22 -35.96 16.96 -36.70
CA ASP A 22 -35.36 18.13 -37.34
C ASP A 22 -33.81 18.18 -37.28
N LEU A 23 -33.15 17.25 -36.56
CA LEU A 23 -31.67 17.23 -36.46
C LEU A 23 -30.97 16.24 -37.41
N VAL A 24 -31.71 15.49 -38.24
CA VAL A 24 -31.12 14.50 -39.17
C VAL A 24 -31.18 14.95 -40.63
N GLN A 25 -31.83 16.06 -40.95
CA GLN A 25 -31.90 16.58 -42.32
C GLN A 25 -31.46 18.03 -42.35
N ASN A 26 -30.15 18.24 -42.56
CA ASN A 26 -29.59 19.28 -43.43
C ASN A 26 -28.08 19.07 -43.51
N GLY A 27 -27.65 18.37 -44.56
CA GLY A 27 -26.25 18.36 -44.97
C GLY A 27 -25.90 19.70 -45.61
N GLU A 28 -25.14 20.51 -44.88
CA GLU A 28 -24.33 21.60 -45.42
C GLU A 28 -22.95 21.49 -44.77
N CYS A 29 -21.90 21.29 -45.58
CA CYS A 29 -20.52 21.29 -45.12
C CYS A 29 -20.15 22.72 -44.71
N ALA A 30 -20.13 22.99 -43.41
CA ALA A 30 -19.49 24.18 -42.85
C ALA A 30 -18.01 23.88 -42.60
N ASP A 31 -17.15 24.51 -43.39
CA ASP A 31 -15.71 24.57 -43.11
C ASP A 31 -15.47 25.25 -41.75
N GLY A 32 -14.73 24.55 -40.88
CA GLY A 32 -13.87 25.19 -39.88
C GLY A 32 -14.53 25.63 -38.57
N PHE A 33 -14.80 24.68 -37.68
CA PHE A 33 -14.26 24.70 -36.31
C PHE A 33 -14.40 23.30 -35.71
N ASP A 34 -13.55 22.38 -36.15
CA ASP A 34 -13.24 21.19 -35.35
C ASP A 34 -12.47 21.69 -34.13
N SER A 35 -13.21 22.11 -33.10
CA SER A 35 -12.60 22.35 -31.79
C SER A 35 -12.09 20.98 -31.35
N PRO A 36 -10.77 20.76 -31.24
CA PRO A 36 -10.26 19.46 -30.84
C PRO A 36 -10.96 19.13 -29.52
N ILE A 37 -11.62 17.97 -29.44
CA ILE A 37 -11.76 17.30 -28.16
C ILE A 37 -10.36 17.39 -27.55
N PRO A 38 -10.15 18.00 -26.36
CA PRO A 38 -8.81 18.13 -25.81
C PRO A 38 -8.24 16.72 -25.79
N GLY A 39 -7.33 16.44 -26.74
CA GLY A 39 -6.64 15.17 -26.78
C GLY A 39 -6.03 15.02 -25.41
N ILE A 40 -6.22 13.87 -24.77
CA ILE A 40 -5.66 13.64 -23.44
C ILE A 40 -4.15 13.71 -23.60
N GLN A 41 -3.59 14.90 -23.36
CA GLN A 41 -2.20 15.17 -23.68
C GLN A 41 -1.33 14.24 -22.85
N ALA A 42 -0.34 13.64 -23.52
CA ALA A 42 0.77 12.99 -22.85
C ALA A 42 1.39 13.96 -21.84
N LEU A 43 1.35 13.58 -20.56
CA LEU A 43 1.92 14.39 -19.48
C LEU A 43 3.40 14.05 -19.32
N THR A 44 4.21 15.03 -18.94
CA THR A 44 5.55 14.79 -18.41
C THR A 44 5.48 14.73 -16.89
N CYS A 45 6.05 13.69 -16.27
CA CYS A 45 6.06 13.49 -14.82
C CYS A 45 7.48 13.50 -14.26
N GLN A 46 7.63 13.82 -12.97
CA GLN A 46 8.87 13.55 -12.25
C GLN A 46 9.09 12.03 -12.16
N LYS A 47 10.31 11.58 -12.38
CA LYS A 47 10.73 10.17 -12.34
C LYS A 47 11.88 9.96 -11.38
N GLY A 48 11.75 8.97 -10.52
CA GLY A 48 12.86 8.53 -9.69
C GLY A 48 12.46 7.49 -8.68
N THR A 49 13.44 6.69 -8.27
CA THR A 49 13.29 5.74 -7.16
C THR A 49 14.42 5.93 -6.16
N LEU A 50 14.10 5.84 -4.88
CA LEU A 50 15.06 5.81 -3.79
C LEU A 50 14.62 4.72 -2.82
N ASN A 51 15.57 3.94 -2.32
CA ASN A 51 15.34 3.05 -1.19
C ASN A 51 16.65 2.90 -0.42
N SER A 52 16.78 3.65 0.67
CA SER A 52 18.02 3.70 1.45
C SER A 52 17.73 3.82 2.93
N VAL A 53 18.66 3.36 3.75
CA VAL A 53 18.61 3.51 5.21
C VAL A 53 19.50 4.68 5.59
N TYR A 54 18.98 5.59 6.41
CA TYR A 54 19.66 6.78 6.92
C TYR A 54 19.60 6.80 8.45
N ASN A 55 20.43 7.63 9.08
CA ASN A 55 20.21 7.98 10.47
C ASN A 55 18.98 8.89 10.57
N ALA A 56 18.14 8.68 11.58
CA ALA A 56 16.94 9.48 11.80
C ALA A 56 17.26 10.97 12.03
N THR A 57 18.47 11.30 12.48
CA THR A 57 18.98 12.66 12.64
C THR A 57 19.23 13.39 11.32
N GLU A 58 19.28 12.67 10.20
CA GLU A 58 19.45 13.25 8.85
C GLU A 58 18.12 13.74 8.25
N LEU A 59 16.98 13.39 8.85
CA LEU A 59 15.69 13.90 8.42
C LEU A 59 15.46 15.35 8.91
N PRO A 60 14.70 16.16 8.14
CA PRO A 60 14.08 15.83 6.86
C PRO A 60 15.06 15.85 5.69
N LEU A 61 14.92 14.89 4.76
CA LEU A 61 15.72 14.81 3.55
C LEU A 61 15.11 15.65 2.43
N ARG A 62 15.96 16.09 1.50
CA ARG A 62 15.59 16.70 0.22
C ARG A 62 16.17 15.87 -0.92
N TRP A 63 15.47 15.80 -2.04
CA TRP A 63 15.92 15.07 -3.22
C TRP A 63 15.60 15.82 -4.52
N THR A 64 16.23 15.36 -5.59
CA THR A 64 15.94 15.77 -6.97
C THR A 64 15.64 14.52 -7.79
N THR A 65 14.88 14.69 -8.86
CA THR A 65 14.42 13.60 -9.73
C THR A 65 14.63 13.93 -11.20
N GLY A 66 14.64 12.89 -12.02
CA GLY A 66 14.56 13.03 -13.47
C GLY A 66 13.12 13.31 -13.90
N GLN A 67 12.89 13.28 -15.21
CA GLN A 67 11.57 13.43 -15.81
C GLN A 67 11.32 12.28 -16.80
N GLU A 68 10.06 11.99 -17.07
CA GLU A 68 9.65 11.09 -18.15
C GLU A 68 8.36 11.58 -18.80
N ASP A 69 8.23 11.31 -20.09
CA ASP A 69 6.99 11.51 -20.82
C ASP A 69 6.12 10.25 -20.67
N CYS A 70 4.86 10.46 -20.32
CA CYS A 70 3.88 9.40 -20.12
C CYS A 70 3.09 9.10 -21.39
N GLU A 71 2.54 7.89 -21.46
CA GLU A 71 1.55 7.54 -22.47
C GLU A 71 0.30 8.40 -22.33
N GLU A 72 -0.45 8.54 -23.43
CA GLU A 72 -1.75 9.23 -23.43
C GLU A 72 -2.69 8.62 -22.38
N GLY A 73 -3.33 9.48 -21.59
CA GLY A 73 -4.24 9.03 -20.55
C GLY A 73 -3.57 8.42 -19.31
N TRP A 74 -2.25 8.56 -19.14
CA TRP A 74 -1.57 8.28 -17.88
C TRP A 74 -1.41 9.56 -17.03
N GLY A 75 -1.25 9.39 -15.72
CA GLY A 75 -1.05 10.45 -14.74
C GLY A 75 0.30 10.34 -14.04
N CYS A 76 0.62 11.31 -13.20
CA CYS A 76 1.81 11.27 -12.36
C CYS A 76 1.47 10.69 -10.98
N GLN A 77 2.34 9.85 -10.42
CA GLN A 77 2.26 9.41 -9.04
C GLN A 77 3.49 9.84 -8.23
N ASP A 78 3.24 10.05 -6.94
CA ASP A 78 4.23 10.38 -5.93
C ASP A 78 4.00 9.52 -4.69
N THR A 79 4.98 8.72 -4.31
CA THR A 79 4.90 7.90 -3.10
C THR A 79 6.18 8.03 -2.30
N LEU A 80 6.02 8.37 -1.02
CA LEU A 80 7.07 8.37 -0.01
C LEU A 80 6.64 7.47 1.15
N MET A 81 7.55 6.64 1.65
CA MET A 81 7.33 5.83 2.85
C MET A 81 8.55 5.95 3.76
N LEU A 82 8.29 6.20 5.04
CA LEU A 82 9.29 6.20 6.11
C LEU A 82 9.01 5.02 7.04
N ILE A 83 10.00 4.14 7.19
CA ILE A 83 9.98 3.04 8.17
C ILE A 83 11.02 3.38 9.23
N HIS A 84 10.56 3.81 10.40
CA HIS A 84 11.42 4.18 11.51
C HIS A 84 11.68 3.01 12.43
N ASN A 85 12.93 2.92 12.89
CA ASN A 85 13.36 1.98 13.90
C ASN A 85 14.41 2.64 14.80
N GLY A 86 13.93 3.43 15.77
CA GLY A 86 14.79 4.20 16.67
C GLY A 86 15.74 5.14 15.90
N PRO A 87 17.08 4.94 15.99
CA PRO A 87 18.06 5.82 15.35
C PRO A 87 18.14 5.68 13.83
N GLN A 88 17.50 4.66 13.24
CA GLN A 88 17.53 4.41 11.80
C GLN A 88 16.16 4.65 11.17
N VAL A 89 16.17 5.07 9.90
CA VAL A 89 14.98 5.20 9.07
C VAL A 89 15.25 4.69 7.67
N ASN A 90 14.37 3.85 7.14
CA ASN A 90 14.37 3.49 5.74
C ASN A 90 13.44 4.46 5.00
N VAL A 91 13.99 5.09 3.97
CA VAL A 91 13.30 6.08 3.13
C VAL A 91 13.10 5.45 1.77
N VAL A 92 11.84 5.26 1.40
CA VAL A 92 11.44 4.71 0.11
C VAL A 92 10.67 5.78 -0.67
N ILE A 93 11.14 6.07 -1.87
CA ILE A 93 10.54 7.06 -2.78
C ILE A 93 10.31 6.37 -4.12
N THR A 94 9.14 6.56 -4.69
CA THR A 94 8.87 6.23 -6.09
C THR A 94 8.04 7.33 -6.72
N LYS A 95 8.48 7.79 -7.89
CA LYS A 95 7.83 8.81 -8.72
C LYS A 95 7.83 8.33 -10.16
N GLY A 96 6.73 8.56 -10.86
CA GLY A 96 6.64 8.31 -12.29
C GLY A 96 5.22 8.30 -12.83
N CYS A 97 5.07 7.83 -14.06
CA CYS A 97 3.78 7.65 -14.71
C CYS A 97 2.94 6.54 -14.04
N THR A 98 1.62 6.69 -14.01
CA THR A 98 0.68 5.69 -13.51
C THR A 98 -0.64 5.66 -14.29
N GLN A 99 -1.31 4.51 -14.28
CA GLN A 99 -2.71 4.37 -14.72
C GLN A 99 -3.71 4.52 -13.58
N ALA A 100 -3.26 4.59 -12.32
CA ALA A 100 -4.14 4.74 -11.16
C ALA A 100 -5.00 6.00 -11.26
N GLU A 101 -6.21 5.95 -10.71
CA GLU A 101 -7.11 7.10 -10.67
C GLU A 101 -6.50 8.26 -9.86
N ASP A 102 -6.95 9.49 -10.17
CA ASP A 102 -6.53 10.66 -9.42
C ASP A 102 -6.87 10.50 -7.94
N GLN A 103 -5.89 10.83 -7.10
CA GLN A 103 -5.95 10.66 -5.66
C GLN A 103 -5.27 11.87 -5.04
N GLU A 104 -6.06 12.73 -4.39
CA GLU A 104 -5.53 13.88 -3.64
C GLU A 104 -4.49 13.40 -2.60
N ALA A 105 -3.51 14.25 -2.33
CA ALA A 105 -2.40 13.93 -1.46
C ALA A 105 -2.87 13.41 -0.10
N ARG A 106 -2.38 12.23 0.30
CA ARG A 106 -2.79 11.56 1.53
C ARG A 106 -1.58 11.08 2.31
N VAL A 107 -1.54 11.43 3.60
CA VAL A 107 -0.63 10.83 4.58
C VAL A 107 -1.35 9.70 5.30
N THR A 108 -0.72 8.54 5.39
CA THR A 108 -1.29 7.37 6.09
C THR A 108 -0.28 6.83 7.10
N GLU A 109 -0.68 6.80 8.36
CA GLU A 109 0.05 6.08 9.39
C GLU A 109 -0.37 4.60 9.37
N HIS A 110 0.53 3.72 8.93
CA HIS A 110 0.32 2.28 8.91
C HIS A 110 0.62 1.66 10.28
N ARG A 111 1.55 2.28 11.02
CA ARG A 111 1.86 1.95 12.39
C ARG A 111 2.37 3.17 13.14
N ALA A 112 1.67 3.50 14.22
CA ALA A 112 2.08 4.51 15.18
C ALA A 112 3.30 4.04 15.99
N GLY A 113 4.18 5.01 16.30
CA GLY A 113 5.22 4.82 17.32
C GLY A 113 4.66 4.92 18.75
N PRO A 114 5.50 4.77 19.79
CA PRO A 114 6.96 4.63 19.74
C PRO A 114 7.44 3.21 19.39
N GLY A 115 8.73 3.05 19.08
CA GLY A 115 9.31 1.78 18.60
C GLY A 115 9.41 1.75 17.07
N LEU A 116 8.91 0.68 16.45
CA LEU A 116 8.75 0.63 15.00
C LEU A 116 7.54 1.46 14.58
N SER A 117 7.73 2.37 13.62
CA SER A 117 6.62 3.12 13.00
C SER A 117 6.76 3.15 11.48
N ILE A 118 5.61 3.20 10.81
CA ILE A 118 5.52 3.25 9.35
C ILE A 118 4.49 4.29 8.97
N ILE A 119 4.92 5.30 8.23
CA ILE A 119 4.08 6.37 7.69
C ILE A 119 4.37 6.54 6.21
N SER A 120 3.34 6.82 5.42
CA SER A 120 3.46 7.04 3.98
C SER A 120 2.73 8.29 3.52
N TYR A 121 3.13 8.77 2.35
CA TYR A 121 2.44 9.77 1.55
C TYR A 121 2.21 9.20 0.17
N THR A 122 1.00 9.38 -0.36
CA THR A 122 0.66 9.04 -1.75
C THR A 122 -0.09 10.19 -2.40
N HIS A 123 0.17 10.44 -3.68
CA HIS A 123 -0.54 11.42 -4.50
C HIS A 123 -0.57 10.93 -5.95
N VAL A 124 -1.72 11.05 -6.61
CA VAL A 124 -1.88 10.80 -8.05
C VAL A 124 -2.59 11.99 -8.69
N CYS A 125 -2.00 12.53 -9.76
CA CYS A 125 -2.48 13.74 -10.39
C CYS A 125 -2.35 13.71 -11.92
N ARG A 126 -3.33 14.30 -12.62
CA ARG A 126 -3.36 14.42 -14.10
C ARG A 126 -3.57 15.86 -14.59
N LYS A 127 -3.62 16.83 -13.67
CA LYS A 127 -4.02 18.22 -13.98
C LYS A 127 -2.96 19.01 -14.74
N ALA A 128 -1.67 18.68 -14.59
CA ALA A 128 -0.56 19.42 -15.21
C ALA A 128 0.72 18.58 -15.28
N ASN A 129 1.65 18.98 -16.16
CA ASN A 129 3.00 18.42 -16.20
C ASN A 129 3.71 18.63 -14.85
N LEU A 130 4.47 17.62 -14.43
CA LEU A 130 5.30 17.60 -13.23
C LEU A 130 4.53 17.82 -11.92
N CYS A 131 3.23 17.49 -11.89
CA CYS A 131 2.37 17.68 -10.71
C CYS A 131 2.73 16.78 -9.51
N ASN A 132 3.57 15.76 -9.69
CA ASN A 132 4.11 14.92 -8.62
C ASN A 132 5.38 15.54 -8.00
N ASP A 133 5.21 16.69 -7.36
CA ASP A 133 6.26 17.65 -7.00
C ASP A 133 6.83 17.49 -5.57
N LEU A 134 6.54 16.40 -4.85
CA LEU A 134 7.11 16.20 -3.51
C LEU A 134 8.64 16.07 -3.57
N ALA A 135 9.35 17.04 -3.02
CA ALA A 135 10.81 17.12 -3.10
C ALA A 135 11.52 16.88 -1.75
N ASN A 136 10.78 16.62 -0.68
CA ASN A 136 11.33 16.48 0.66
C ASN A 136 10.42 15.66 1.59
N SER A 137 11.00 15.16 2.69
CA SER A 137 10.29 14.29 3.64
C SER A 137 9.55 15.06 4.74
N VAL A 138 9.45 16.40 4.67
CA VAL A 138 8.82 17.22 5.71
C VAL A 138 7.38 16.77 6.00
N PRO A 139 6.53 16.40 5.02
CA PRO A 139 5.14 16.04 5.32
C PRO A 139 4.96 14.79 6.19
N LEU A 140 6.00 13.97 6.34
CA LEU A 140 5.99 12.74 7.14
C LEU A 140 6.95 12.84 8.33
N TRP A 141 7.73 13.91 8.42
CA TRP A 141 8.76 14.04 9.44
C TRP A 141 8.14 14.56 10.74
N THR A 142 8.28 13.76 11.79
CA THR A 142 7.93 14.14 13.15
C THR A 142 9.15 13.94 14.06
N PRO A 143 9.65 14.99 14.74
CA PRO A 143 10.70 14.81 15.73
C PRO A 143 10.16 13.96 16.88
N SER A 144 10.73 12.77 17.06
CA SER A 144 10.38 11.90 18.19
C SER A 144 11.48 11.97 19.25
N SER A 145 11.09 12.27 20.48
CA SER A 145 11.93 12.14 21.67
C SER A 145 11.20 11.23 22.63
N THR A 146 11.65 9.99 22.74
CA THR A 146 11.16 9.08 23.78
C THR A 146 12.37 8.53 24.52
N ALA A 147 12.38 8.73 25.84
CA ALA A 147 13.42 8.18 26.68
C ALA A 147 13.40 6.64 26.58
N PRO A 148 14.53 5.98 26.33
CA PRO A 148 14.59 4.53 26.34
C PRO A 148 14.42 4.02 27.77
N GLU A 149 13.38 3.24 28.04
CA GLU A 149 13.10 2.69 29.37
C GLU A 149 12.29 1.39 29.23
N GLY A 150 12.92 0.24 29.48
CA GLY A 150 12.22 -1.05 29.50
C GLY A 150 12.99 -2.21 28.87
N THR A 151 12.23 -3.19 28.38
CA THR A 151 12.71 -4.44 27.79
C THR A 151 13.68 -4.17 26.62
N GLN A 152 14.74 -4.96 26.52
CA GLN A 152 15.70 -4.90 25.43
C GLN A 152 15.19 -5.75 24.25
N CYS A 153 15.21 -5.17 23.04
CA CYS A 153 14.93 -5.90 21.80
C CYS A 153 16.10 -5.80 20.83
N PRO A 154 16.39 -6.86 20.06
CA PRO A 154 17.27 -6.76 18.91
C PRO A 154 16.76 -5.66 17.98
N THR A 155 17.65 -4.73 17.63
CA THR A 155 17.35 -3.61 16.72
C THR A 155 18.17 -3.74 15.45
N CYS A 156 17.46 -3.74 14.31
CA CYS A 156 18.07 -3.77 12.99
C CYS A 156 17.10 -3.21 11.95
N LEU A 157 17.61 -2.36 11.07
CA LEU A 157 16.93 -1.94 9.85
C LEU A 157 17.92 -2.04 8.67
N SER A 158 17.82 -3.09 7.88
CA SER A 158 18.84 -3.41 6.87
C SER A 158 18.23 -3.98 5.59
N ARG A 159 18.79 -3.58 4.44
CA ARG A 159 18.48 -4.19 3.13
C ARG A 159 19.29 -5.48 2.88
N ASP A 160 20.33 -5.70 3.69
CA ASP A 160 21.21 -6.87 3.63
C ASP A 160 20.88 -7.81 4.80
N GLU A 161 21.89 -8.23 5.56
CA GLU A 161 21.71 -9.05 6.75
C GLU A 161 21.76 -8.20 8.03
N CYS A 162 20.99 -8.65 9.03
CA CYS A 162 21.17 -8.21 10.41
C CYS A 162 22.24 -9.10 11.04
N LYS A 163 23.14 -8.54 11.85
CA LYS A 163 24.09 -9.35 12.61
C LYS A 163 23.33 -10.34 13.50
N GLU A 164 23.82 -11.57 13.61
CA GLU A 164 23.14 -12.64 14.38
C GLU A 164 22.93 -12.25 15.85
N SER A 165 23.91 -11.57 16.46
CA SER A 165 23.81 -10.98 17.79
C SER A 165 23.37 -9.53 17.69
N GLY A 166 22.18 -9.28 17.12
CA GLY A 166 21.65 -7.95 16.83
C GLY A 166 21.84 -6.96 17.98
N THR A 167 22.07 -5.68 17.69
CA THR A 167 22.27 -4.67 18.74
C THR A 167 21.00 -4.54 19.57
N GLU A 168 21.06 -4.99 20.83
CA GLU A 168 19.94 -4.87 21.75
C GLU A 168 19.83 -3.44 22.25
N LEU A 169 18.70 -2.80 21.96
CA LEU A 169 18.39 -1.46 22.46
C LEU A 169 17.21 -1.52 23.43
N PRO A 170 17.23 -0.71 24.49
CA PRO A 170 16.09 -0.56 25.38
C PRO A 170 14.89 0.02 24.63
N CYS A 171 13.74 -0.62 24.77
CA CYS A 171 12.50 -0.14 24.22
C CYS A 171 11.97 1.08 24.99
N PRO A 172 11.23 1.98 24.32
CA PRO A 172 10.37 2.97 24.98
C PRO A 172 9.40 2.35 25.99
N ALA A 173 9.04 3.12 27.01
CA ALA A 173 8.14 2.70 28.07
C ALA A 173 6.81 2.17 27.52
N GLY A 174 6.37 1.03 28.06
CA GLY A 174 5.10 0.38 27.66
C GLY A 174 5.21 -0.61 26.50
N LEU A 175 6.34 -0.66 25.78
CA LEU A 175 6.57 -1.67 24.75
C LEU A 175 7.20 -2.92 25.35
N ARG A 176 6.55 -4.08 25.16
CA ARG A 176 6.95 -5.36 25.77
C ARG A 176 7.29 -6.45 24.76
N HIS A 177 7.11 -6.19 23.47
CA HIS A 177 7.26 -7.18 22.42
C HIS A 177 8.35 -6.78 21.43
N CYS A 178 9.09 -7.78 20.96
CA CYS A 178 10.08 -7.61 19.90
C CYS A 178 9.53 -8.15 18.59
N TYR A 179 9.67 -7.35 17.55
CA TYR A 179 9.39 -7.74 16.18
C TYR A 179 10.65 -8.29 15.51
N ASN A 180 10.49 -9.30 14.67
CA ASN A 180 11.57 -9.84 13.83
C ASN A 180 10.97 -10.38 12.53
N GLY A 181 11.16 -9.65 11.44
CA GLY A 181 10.60 -10.01 10.16
C GLY A 181 11.29 -9.34 8.98
N ILE A 182 10.79 -9.67 7.80
CA ILE A 182 11.24 -9.15 6.51
C ILE A 182 10.04 -8.48 5.83
N LEU A 183 10.20 -7.21 5.46
CA LEU A 183 9.29 -6.49 4.60
C LEU A 183 9.74 -6.64 3.15
N LEU A 184 8.89 -7.23 2.33
CA LEU A 184 9.09 -7.34 0.88
C LEU A 184 8.37 -6.17 0.22
N LEU A 185 9.12 -5.32 -0.48
CA LEU A 185 8.61 -4.15 -1.19
C LEU A 185 8.79 -4.39 -2.70
N ASN A 186 7.69 -4.42 -3.45
CA ASN A 186 7.71 -4.71 -4.89
C ASN A 186 6.75 -3.80 -5.66
N GLY A 187 7.24 -3.13 -6.69
CA GLY A 187 6.44 -2.23 -7.54
C GLY A 187 6.99 -0.80 -7.54
N GLY A 188 6.52 0.03 -8.48
CA GLY A 188 7.01 1.40 -8.64
C GLY A 188 8.52 1.50 -8.87
N GLY A 189 9.13 0.51 -9.53
CA GLY A 189 10.59 0.43 -9.72
C GLY A 189 11.39 0.03 -8.47
N ILE A 190 10.72 -0.36 -7.38
CA ILE A 190 11.33 -0.93 -6.18
C ILE A 190 11.16 -2.45 -6.19
N SER A 191 12.24 -3.17 -5.91
CA SER A 191 12.23 -4.60 -5.61
C SER A 191 13.26 -4.86 -4.53
N THR A 192 12.81 -5.03 -3.28
CA THR A 192 13.71 -5.17 -2.14
C THR A 192 13.14 -6.03 -1.03
N SER A 193 14.05 -6.55 -0.19
CA SER A 193 13.73 -7.18 1.08
C SER A 193 14.39 -6.35 2.18
N LEU A 194 13.60 -5.84 3.11
CA LEU A 194 14.07 -5.06 4.24
C LEU A 194 13.91 -5.91 5.52
N ARG A 195 15.02 -6.25 6.16
CA ARG A 195 15.01 -6.89 7.47
C ARG A 195 14.74 -5.84 8.54
N VAL A 196 13.81 -6.17 9.44
CA VAL A 196 13.35 -5.28 10.49
C VAL A 196 13.29 -6.04 11.80
N GLN A 197 14.02 -5.55 12.79
CA GLN A 197 13.97 -6.01 14.18
C GLN A 197 13.83 -4.78 15.07
N GLY A 198 12.90 -4.80 16.02
CA GLY A 198 12.69 -3.65 16.90
C GLY A 198 11.50 -3.80 17.83
N CYS A 199 11.23 -2.74 18.58
CA CYS A 199 10.19 -2.73 19.61
C CYS A 199 8.78 -2.56 19.02
N MET A 200 7.81 -3.29 19.57
CA MET A 200 6.39 -3.17 19.23
C MET A 200 5.50 -3.19 20.46
N ALA A 201 4.33 -2.53 20.35
CA ALA A 201 3.33 -2.47 21.40
C ALA A 201 2.60 -3.81 21.58
N GLN A 202 2.42 -4.55 20.49
CA GLN A 202 1.77 -5.86 20.45
C GLN A 202 2.66 -6.85 19.71
N GLY A 203 2.69 -8.10 20.18
CA GLY A 203 3.38 -9.18 19.46
C GLY A 203 2.63 -9.58 18.19
N GLY A 204 3.35 -10.27 17.30
CA GLY A 204 2.79 -10.85 16.08
C GLY A 204 3.41 -10.31 14.80
N CYS A 205 3.03 -10.93 13.69
CA CYS A 205 3.44 -10.55 12.33
C CYS A 205 2.38 -9.61 11.75
N ASN A 206 2.32 -8.40 12.28
CA ASN A 206 1.33 -7.39 11.88
C ASN A 206 1.91 -5.98 11.79
N LEU A 207 3.20 -5.84 11.48
CA LEU A 207 3.85 -4.53 11.38
C LEU A 207 3.10 -3.57 10.46
N LEU A 208 2.60 -4.06 9.32
CA LEU A 208 1.80 -3.29 8.35
C LEU A 208 0.28 -3.31 8.61
N ASN A 209 -0.17 -3.99 9.66
CA ASN A 209 -1.57 -4.15 10.06
C ASN A 209 -2.52 -4.53 8.90
N GLY A 210 -2.07 -5.44 8.03
CA GLY A 210 -2.84 -5.88 6.87
C GLY A 210 -2.77 -4.97 5.64
N THR A 211 -2.03 -3.85 5.69
CA THR A 211 -1.74 -3.05 4.48
C THR A 211 -1.00 -3.93 3.46
N GLN A 212 -1.51 -3.97 2.23
CA GLN A 212 -0.92 -4.76 1.14
C GLN A 212 -0.34 -3.90 0.02
N GLU A 213 -0.79 -2.66 -0.11
CA GLU A 213 -0.35 -1.72 -1.15
C GLU A 213 -0.22 -0.31 -0.57
N ILE A 214 0.84 0.40 -0.98
CA ILE A 214 1.13 1.79 -0.65
C ILE A 214 1.57 2.47 -1.94
N GLY A 215 0.68 3.27 -2.53
CA GLY A 215 0.89 3.78 -3.89
C GLY A 215 1.10 2.62 -4.88
N PRO A 216 2.12 2.66 -5.74
CA PRO A 216 2.42 1.56 -6.68
C PRO A 216 3.23 0.42 -6.04
N ILE A 217 3.50 0.45 -4.73
CA ILE A 217 4.33 -0.53 -4.04
C ILE A 217 3.44 -1.55 -3.33
N ARG A 218 3.58 -2.82 -3.70
CA ARG A 218 3.05 -3.95 -2.95
C ARG A 218 3.97 -4.26 -1.78
N VAL A 219 3.38 -4.37 -0.60
CA VAL A 219 4.09 -4.63 0.65
C VAL A 219 3.64 -5.98 1.22
N ARG A 220 4.60 -6.81 1.62
CA ARG A 220 4.32 -8.10 2.27
C ARG A 220 5.23 -8.32 3.45
N GLU A 221 4.68 -8.87 4.51
CA GLU A 221 5.37 -9.18 5.74
C GLU A 221 5.68 -10.67 5.84
N LYS A 222 6.92 -11.02 6.20
CA LYS A 222 7.32 -12.39 6.52
C LYS A 222 8.02 -12.40 7.87
N CYS A 223 7.42 -13.05 8.85
CA CYS A 223 8.03 -13.26 10.16
C CYS A 223 8.26 -14.74 10.41
N ASN A 224 9.29 -15.05 11.18
CA ASN A 224 9.44 -16.40 11.70
C ASN A 224 8.51 -16.57 12.91
N PRO A 225 7.70 -17.63 13.00
CA PRO A 225 6.86 -17.90 14.17
C PRO A 225 7.67 -18.28 15.43
N LYS A 226 9.00 -18.25 15.38
CA LYS A 226 9.88 -18.59 16.51
C LYS A 226 10.01 -17.41 17.47
N GLY A 227 8.91 -17.07 18.12
CA GLY A 227 8.83 -16.30 19.36
C GLY A 227 8.18 -17.09 20.51
N GLU A 228 7.77 -18.34 20.25
CA GLU A 228 7.43 -19.31 21.29
C GLU A 228 8.58 -20.31 21.39
N SER A 229 9.28 -20.30 22.53
CA SER A 229 10.16 -21.40 22.90
C SER A 229 9.30 -22.64 23.16
N TYR A 230 8.93 -23.36 22.10
CA TYR A 230 8.59 -24.76 22.27
C TYR A 230 9.88 -25.47 22.70
N THR A 231 10.04 -25.71 24.00
CA THR A 231 10.70 -26.91 24.49
C THR A 231 9.91 -28.11 23.99
N GLN A 232 10.03 -28.40 22.68
CA GLN A 232 9.51 -29.62 22.11
C GLN A 232 10.53 -30.71 22.41
N GLU A 233 10.40 -31.27 23.60
CA GLU A 233 10.94 -32.58 23.89
C GLU A 233 10.35 -33.54 22.84
N LYS A 234 11.23 -34.05 21.96
CA LYS A 234 10.88 -34.98 20.89
C LYS A 234 10.18 -36.19 21.53
N ARG A 235 8.85 -36.27 21.42
CA ARG A 235 8.14 -37.52 21.70
C ARG A 235 8.38 -38.47 20.53
N PRO A 236 8.99 -39.65 20.74
CA PRO A 236 9.13 -40.64 19.69
C PRO A 236 7.75 -41.08 19.20
N CYS A 237 7.62 -41.33 17.89
CA CYS A 237 6.42 -41.92 17.32
C CYS A 237 6.08 -43.25 18.04
N PRO A 238 4.80 -43.52 18.36
CA PRO A 238 4.43 -44.81 18.89
C PRO A 238 4.65 -45.87 17.82
N VAL A 239 5.54 -46.82 18.10
CA VAL A 239 5.72 -48.03 17.30
C VAL A 239 4.45 -48.87 17.47
N LEU A 240 3.71 -49.07 16.39
CA LEU A 240 2.54 -49.94 16.36
C LEU A 240 3.03 -51.39 16.47
N GLN A 241 2.89 -52.02 17.64
CA GLN A 241 3.17 -53.44 17.77
C GLN A 241 2.04 -54.25 17.11
N PRO A 242 2.35 -55.15 16.16
CA PRO A 242 1.37 -56.09 15.67
C PRO A 242 1.28 -57.21 16.72
N TRP A 243 0.08 -57.47 17.24
CA TRP A 243 -0.53 -58.79 17.50
C TRP A 243 -1.60 -58.64 18.58
N GLY A 244 -2.84 -58.97 18.22
CA GLY A 244 -3.95 -58.96 19.16
C GLY A 244 -5.32 -59.08 18.48
N VAL A 245 -5.47 -59.99 17.51
CA VAL A 245 -6.82 -60.45 17.12
C VAL A 245 -7.14 -61.64 18.02
N THR A 246 -7.94 -61.43 19.05
CA THR A 246 -8.60 -62.51 19.77
C THR A 246 -10.09 -62.37 19.54
N LEU A 247 -10.61 -63.27 18.71
CA LEU A 247 -12.03 -63.41 18.39
C LEU A 247 -12.73 -64.04 19.61
N LEU A 248 -13.55 -63.27 20.32
CA LEU A 248 -14.46 -63.82 21.34
C LEU A 248 -15.71 -64.37 20.66
N LEU A 249 -15.77 -65.69 20.52
CA LEU A 249 -17.02 -66.43 20.27
C LEU A 249 -17.87 -66.39 21.55
N SER A 250 -19.03 -65.74 21.49
CA SER A 250 -20.09 -65.94 22.47
C SER A 250 -21.15 -66.85 21.87
N PHE A 251 -21.31 -68.02 22.47
CA PHE A 251 -22.40 -68.96 22.22
C PHE A 251 -23.73 -68.35 22.68
N ALA A 252 -24.75 -68.45 21.84
CA ALA A 252 -26.14 -68.32 22.26
C ALA A 252 -26.80 -69.71 22.19
N ILE A 253 -27.63 -69.98 23.19
CA ILE A 253 -28.40 -71.19 23.48
C ILE A 253 -29.31 -71.58 22.31
#